data_AF-A0A6H1N2E7-F1
#
_entry.id   AF-A0A6H1N2E7-F1
#
_cell.length_a   1.000
_cell.length_b   1.000
_cell.length_c   1.000
_cell.angle_alpha   90.00
_cell.angle_beta   90.00
_cell.angle_gamma   90.00
#
_symmetry.space_group_name_H-M   'P 1'
#
loop_
_entity.id
_entity.type
_entity.pdbx_description
1 polymer ?
#
loop_
_entity_poly.entity_id
_entity_poly.type
_entity_poly.pdbx_seq_one_letter_code
_entity_poly.pdbx_strand_id
1 'polypeptide(L)' 'MDKRSLTQMAQRFRDAEKRADILRQELAVAIRQADADDVPQKDICEATGYTRQQVRRIVLAGESNPPEGAPSGTS' A
#
# COMPACT_ATOMS: atom_id res chain seq x y z
N MET A 1 11.27 -16.71 -31.03
CA MET A 1 11.60 -16.72 -29.59
C MET A 1 11.71 -18.17 -29.14
N ASP A 2 12.76 -18.55 -28.41
CA ASP A 2 12.98 -19.93 -27.96
C ASP A 2 12.49 -20.16 -26.52
N LYS A 3 12.43 -21.43 -26.09
CA LYS A 3 11.96 -21.82 -24.75
C LYS A 3 12.76 -21.14 -23.64
N ARG A 4 14.08 -21.00 -23.82
CA ARG A 4 14.98 -20.39 -22.83
C ARG A 4 14.66 -18.90 -22.65
N SER A 5 14.43 -18.18 -23.73
CA SER A 5 14.04 -16.77 -23.72
C SER A 5 12.67 -16.58 -23.07
N LEU A 6 11.71 -17.44 -23.37
CA LEU A 6 10.38 -17.41 -22.74
C LEU A 6 10.45 -17.64 -21.23
N THR A 7 11.23 -18.63 -20.77
CA THR A 7 11.42 -18.90 -19.34
C THR A 7 12.04 -17.70 -18.61
N GLN A 8 13.02 -17.03 -19.22
CA GLN A 8 13.62 -15.83 -18.64
C GLN A 8 12.64 -14.67 -18.54
N MET A 9 11.82 -14.43 -19.57
CA MET A 9 10.79 -13.39 -19.53
C MET A 9 9.73 -13.69 -18.47
N ALA A 10 9.27 -14.93 -18.36
CA ALA A 10 8.33 -15.34 -17.32
C ALA A 10 8.90 -15.14 -15.90
N GLN A 11 10.20 -15.41 -15.71
CA GLN A 11 10.84 -15.16 -14.42
C GLN A 11 10.91 -13.67 -14.09
N ARG A 12 11.36 -12.84 -15.05
CA ARG A 12 11.42 -11.39 -14.88
C ARG A 12 10.05 -10.78 -14.57
N PHE A 13 9.00 -11.30 -15.19
CA PHE A 13 7.63 -10.88 -14.91
C PHE A 13 7.25 -11.17 -13.46
N ARG A 14 7.43 -12.41 -12.98
CA ARG A 14 7.14 -12.78 -11.59
C ARG A 14 7.96 -11.97 -10.57
N ASP A 15 9.21 -11.67 -10.90
CA ASP A 15 10.05 -10.83 -10.03
C ASP A 15 9.56 -9.38 -10.01
N ALA A 16 9.06 -8.87 -11.14
CA ALA A 16 8.43 -7.55 -11.21
C ALA A 16 7.11 -7.51 -10.44
N GLU A 17 6.28 -8.56 -10.52
CA GLU A 17 5.05 -8.67 -9.73
C GLU A 17 5.34 -8.61 -8.24
N LYS A 18 6.30 -9.41 -7.75
CA LYS A 18 6.71 -9.39 -6.33
C LYS A 18 7.15 -8.00 -5.88
N ARG A 19 7.97 -7.31 -6.70
CA ARG A 19 8.41 -5.94 -6.39
C ARG A 19 7.25 -4.96 -6.39
N ALA A 20 6.31 -5.09 -7.34
CA ALA A 20 5.13 -4.26 -7.39
C ALA A 20 4.25 -4.45 -6.15
N ASP A 21 4.12 -5.68 -5.64
CA ASP A 21 3.37 -5.97 -4.42
C ASP A 21 3.99 -5.31 -3.18
N ILE A 22 5.32 -5.36 -3.05
CA ILE A 22 6.04 -4.66 -1.97
C ILE A 22 5.79 -3.15 -2.06
N LEU A 23 5.99 -2.56 -3.24
CA LEU A 23 5.78 -1.12 -3.45
C LEU A 23 4.33 -0.68 -3.19
N ARG A 24 3.34 -1.53 -3.50
CA ARG A 24 1.93 -1.26 -3.16
C ARG A 24 1.70 -1.22 -1.65
N GLN A 25 2.34 -2.10 -0.89
CA GLN A 25 2.25 -2.11 0.57
C GLN A 25 2.92 -0.87 1.17
N GLU A 26 4.12 -0.51 0.69
CA GLU A 26 4.83 0.70 1.11
C GLU A 26 4.01 1.96 0.80
N LEU A 27 3.43 2.06 -0.39
CA LEU A 27 2.55 3.17 -0.76
C LEU A 27 1.33 3.24 0.15
N ALA A 28 0.72 2.10 0.49
CA ALA A 28 -0.42 2.06 1.40
C ALA A 28 -0.05 2.56 2.81
N VAL A 29 1.17 2.24 3.30
CA VAL A 29 1.69 2.79 4.57
C VAL A 29 1.87 4.30 4.45
N ALA A 30 2.49 4.79 3.38
CA ALA A 30 2.71 6.22 3.17
C ALA A 30 1.39 7.02 3.09
N ILE A 31 0.37 6.47 2.43
CA ILE A 31 -0.97 7.07 2.38
C ILE A 31 -1.57 7.23 3.78
N ARG A 32 -1.44 6.20 4.62
CA ARG A 32 -1.94 6.24 6.00
C ARG A 32 -1.18 7.24 6.86
N GLN A 33 0.14 7.32 6.70
CA GLN A 33 0.94 8.29 7.43
C GLN A 33 0.57 9.72 7.03
N ALA A 34 0.40 9.99 5.73
CA ALA A 34 -0.04 11.30 5.25
C ALA A 34 -1.42 11.70 5.82
N ASP A 35 -2.36 10.76 5.88
CA ASP A 35 -3.68 10.98 6.49
C ASP A 35 -3.55 11.29 8.00
N ALA A 36 -2.71 10.55 8.73
CA ALA A 36 -2.43 10.79 10.14
C ALA A 36 -1.69 12.11 10.41
N ASP A 37 -0.95 12.61 9.43
CA ASP A 37 -0.27 13.92 9.46
C ASP A 37 -1.18 15.06 8.97
N ASP A 38 -2.51 14.84 8.92
CA ASP A 38 -3.54 15.79 8.49
C ASP A 38 -3.35 16.33 7.04
N VAL A 39 -2.63 15.60 6.17
CA VAL A 39 -2.52 15.95 4.76
C VAL A 39 -3.92 15.85 4.11
N PRO A 40 -4.41 16.89 3.43
CA PRO A 40 -5.73 16.85 2.82
C PRO A 40 -5.88 15.67 1.85
N GLN A 41 -6.97 14.91 1.99
CA GLN A 41 -7.23 13.74 1.13
C GLN A 41 -7.21 14.07 -0.37
N LYS A 42 -7.56 15.31 -0.74
CA LYS A 42 -7.46 15.80 -2.13
C LYS A 42 -6.01 15.73 -2.63
N ASP A 43 -5.06 16.19 -1.83
CA ASP A 43 -3.64 16.27 -2.19
C ASP A 43 -3.03 14.86 -2.22
N ILE A 44 -3.47 13.96 -1.33
CA ILE A 44 -3.13 12.53 -1.38
C ILE A 44 -3.61 11.90 -2.69
N CYS A 45 -4.85 12.19 -3.13
CA CYS A 45 -5.36 11.68 -4.41
C CYS A 45 -4.55 12.21 -5.59
N GLU A 46 -4.20 13.50 -5.59
CA GLU A 46 -3.40 14.12 -6.66
C GLU A 46 -1.98 13.52 -6.72
N ALA A 47 -1.32 13.33 -5.58
CA ALA A 47 0.04 12.77 -5.51
C ALA A 47 0.12 11.29 -5.92
N THR A 48 -0.91 10.51 -5.58
CA THR A 48 -0.91 9.04 -5.79
C THR A 48 -1.61 8.61 -7.09
N GLY A 49 -2.43 9.48 -7.67
CA GLY A 49 -3.32 9.16 -8.79
C GLY A 49 -4.48 8.24 -8.40
N TYR A 50 -4.69 7.98 -7.12
CA TYR A 50 -5.81 7.16 -6.64
C TYR A 50 -7.09 7.97 -6.53
N THR A 51 -8.21 7.28 -6.71
CA THR A 51 -9.53 7.86 -6.43
C THR A 51 -9.71 8.06 -4.93
N ARG A 52 -10.57 9.01 -4.52
CA ARG A 52 -10.94 9.20 -3.11
C ARG A 52 -11.43 7.92 -2.43
N GLN A 53 -12.18 7.08 -3.15
CA GLN A 53 -12.66 5.81 -2.61
C GLN A 53 -11.52 4.83 -2.33
N GLN A 54 -10.50 4.77 -3.20
CA GLN A 54 -9.32 3.94 -2.99
C GLN A 54 -8.50 4.43 -1.79
N VAL A 55 -8.24 5.74 -1.70
CA VAL A 55 -7.54 6.34 -0.55
C VAL A 55 -8.28 6.04 0.75
N ARG A 56 -9.61 6.30 0.79
CA ARG A 56 -10.43 6.01 1.97
C ARG A 56 -10.37 4.53 2.38
N ARG A 57 -10.42 3.59 1.42
CA ARG A 57 -10.29 2.15 1.73
C ARG A 57 -8.93 1.80 2.34
N ILE A 58 -7.85 2.43 1.86
CA ILE A 58 -6.49 2.18 2.36
C ILE A 58 -6.30 2.72 3.78
N VAL A 59 -6.87 3.88 4.07
CA VAL A 59 -6.88 4.48 5.41
C VAL A 59 -7.62 3.58 6.41
N LEU A 60 -8.89 3.27 6.12
CA LEU A 60 -9.75 2.44 6.98
C LEU A 60 -9.20 1.02 7.23
N ALA A 61 -8.54 0.44 6.23
CA ALA A 61 -7.94 -0.89 6.35
C ALA A 61 -6.77 -0.93 7.36
N GLY A 62 -6.07 0.19 7.59
CA GLY A 62 -5.03 0.28 8.60
C GLY A 62 -5.57 0.48 10.01
N GLU A 63 -6.69 1.20 10.17
CA GLU A 63 -7.34 1.43 11.46
C GLU A 63 -7.97 0.15 12.04
N SER A 64 -8.32 -0.80 11.17
CA SER A 64 -8.92 -2.09 11.56
C SER A 64 -7.90 -3.10 12.13
N ASN A 65 -6.60 -2.75 12.15
CA ASN A 65 -5.54 -3.56 12.74
C ASN A 65 -4.87 -2.78 13.88
N PRO A 66 -5.54 -2.63 15.04
CA PRO A 66 -4.89 -2.02 16.19
C PRO A 66 -3.67 -2.87 16.60
N PRO A 67 -2.54 -2.27 17.03
CA PRO A 67 -1.47 -3.03 17.63
C PRO A 67 -2.02 -3.76 18.86
N GLU A 68 -2.04 -5.08 18.79
CA GLU A 68 -2.32 -5.97 19.91
C GLU A 68 -1.27 -5.69 20.99
N GLY A 69 -1.62 -4.89 22.01
CA GLY A 69 -0.71 -4.58 23.13
C GLY A 69 -0.84 -3.24 23.85
N ALA A 70 -1.90 -2.44 23.68
CA ALA A 70 -2.12 -1.31 24.59
C ALA A 70 -2.84 -1.79 25.87
N PRO A 71 -2.21 -1.80 27.06
CA PRO A 71 -2.93 -2.10 28.28
C PRO A 71 -3.94 -0.97 28.55
N SER A 72 -5.21 -1.33 28.59
CA SER A 72 -6.29 -0.50 29.13
C SER A 72 -6.06 -0.28 30.62
N GLY A 73 -5.29 0.76 30.95
CA GLY A 73 -5.18 1.29 32.31
C GLY A 73 -6.36 2.21 32.58
N THR A 74 -7.47 1.64 33.06
CA THR A 74 -8.53 2.41 33.71
C THR A 74 -8.21 2.51 35.19
N SER A 75 -8.38 3.74 35.69
CA SER A 75 -8.22 4.29 37.03
C SER A 75 -8.55 3.40 38.23
#